data_AF-A0A956DR99-F1
#
_entry.id   AF-A0A956DR99-F1
#
_cell.length_a   1.000
_cell.length_b   1.000
_cell.length_c   1.000
_cell.angle_alpha   90.00
_cell.angle_beta   90.00
_cell.angle_gamma   90.00
#
_symmetry.space_group_name_H-M   'P 1'
#
loop_
_entity.id
_entity.type
_entity.pdbx_description
1 polymer ?
#
loop_
_entity_poly.entity_id
_entity_poly.type
_entity_poly.pdbx_seq_one_letter_code
_entity_poly.pdbx_strand_id
1 'polypeptide(L)'
;MPRRARALFLAALAAALLACDPPPAPAKRALEAPLATVADRDFELEVCQQRVAELQATPALPGAPDYDAHRSEVLGRAVGEPMVFARTPTPFATPRPEGMHPGFWVGRLKSRHVLDKAALRRDVLRDGYVFSEHPYEAFALVRELTLTKLFDEERILLQRGDRIHELERHGRGDRSGYRFVAGPRKGDDAKLLFGDRVALTHDGLAGALHRDVRSLRDREGFERITVERHTDRGMLAKLRYGGTWTRAVIAADGPALTLTCLDASRQERTRIAAEVKRTAPKRQALAALRDAVDALAGEKLPFDRPRGVKDHLSDGQLRPLWEFAYKRGHLGFTHEEEGYLVFDGAGRPNPPQMCVSFILDAYERASGTWYAPQDQPRQRHLGGIDFNALGVTNRAGVLAFEQFAIEHPELFEASRFETRIPFAERERFFENLVAQADTIEAGDVVSIQGPKPDGYVHQHAILVADTDPVSGMAYSLADQMKWPRIRTWEGIMAEAPRRALLYHLRPKPELLLRLAKEAPEAPEALATTSR
;
A
#
# COMPACT_ATOMS: atom_id res chain seq x y z
N MET A 1 26.63 0.01 54.21
CA MET A 1 27.26 1.28 54.63
C MET A 1 26.65 2.43 53.83
N PRO A 2 26.50 3.62 54.43
CA PRO A 2 25.20 4.31 54.39
C PRO A 2 25.25 5.78 53.90
N ARG A 3 24.04 6.35 53.70
CA ARG A 3 23.64 7.77 53.89
C ARG A 3 24.17 8.84 52.91
N ARG A 4 23.24 9.65 52.39
CA ARG A 4 22.97 11.07 52.77
C ARG A 4 21.86 11.64 51.84
N ALA A 5 20.68 12.00 52.34
CA ALA A 5 20.29 13.28 53.01
C ALA A 5 19.96 14.39 51.97
N ARG A 6 18.70 14.77 51.75
CA ARG A 6 17.82 15.76 52.47
C ARG A 6 18.06 17.22 52.05
N ALA A 7 16.99 17.88 51.56
CA ALA A 7 16.52 19.27 51.80
C ALA A 7 15.42 19.56 50.74
N LEU A 8 14.12 19.81 50.98
CA LEU A 8 13.36 20.58 51.98
C LEU A 8 13.79 22.06 52.06
N PHE A 9 13.04 22.93 51.36
CA PHE A 9 12.90 24.34 51.69
C PHE A 9 11.41 24.74 51.59
N LEU A 10 10.91 25.25 52.71
CA LEU A 10 9.55 25.69 52.97
C LEU A 10 9.65 27.16 53.40
N ALA A 11 8.71 27.97 52.90
CA ALA A 11 8.16 29.20 53.47
C ALA A 11 9.09 30.39 53.82
N ALA A 12 8.70 31.56 53.31
CA ALA A 12 8.66 32.78 54.12
C ALA A 12 7.45 33.63 53.70
N LEU A 13 6.60 33.90 54.68
CA LEU A 13 5.43 34.76 54.64
C LEU A 13 5.75 36.02 55.46
N ALA A 14 5.13 37.13 55.06
CA ALA A 14 4.81 38.33 55.84
C ALA A 14 5.90 39.41 56.06
N ALA A 15 5.65 40.58 55.47
CA ALA A 15 5.57 41.84 56.20
C ALA A 15 4.63 42.80 55.46
N ALA A 16 3.60 43.26 56.18
CA ALA A 16 2.64 44.28 55.78
C ALA A 16 3.26 45.69 55.78
N LEU A 17 2.63 46.65 55.11
CA LEU A 17 2.32 48.00 55.65
C LEU A 17 1.51 48.83 54.62
N LEU A 18 0.26 49.11 55.02
CA LEU A 18 -0.48 50.38 54.93
C LEU A 18 -0.26 51.31 53.71
N ALA A 19 -1.23 51.30 52.79
CA ALA A 19 -1.67 52.49 52.06
C ALA A 19 -3.18 52.40 51.83
N CYS A 20 -3.95 53.25 52.49
CA CYS A 20 -5.38 53.44 52.22
C CYS A 20 -5.52 54.36 51.00
N ASP A 21 -5.70 53.79 49.82
CA ASP A 21 -6.18 54.55 48.66
C ASP A 21 -7.70 54.73 48.74
N PRO A 22 -8.24 55.92 48.41
CA PRO A 22 -9.68 56.15 48.33
C PRO A 22 -10.29 55.27 47.23
N PRO A 23 -11.54 54.80 47.41
CA PRO A 23 -12.20 53.95 46.42
C PRO A 23 -12.30 54.70 45.09
N PRO A 24 -11.80 54.13 43.97
CA PRO A 24 -12.02 54.73 42.67
C PRO A 24 -13.52 54.82 42.39
N ALA A 25 -13.96 55.98 41.92
CA ALA A 25 -15.33 56.18 41.47
C ALA A 25 -15.74 55.04 40.51
N PRO A 26 -17.00 54.57 40.55
CA PRO A 26 -17.46 53.50 39.68
C PRO A 26 -17.30 53.94 38.23
N ALA A 27 -16.23 53.49 37.58
CA ALA A 27 -16.08 53.61 36.15
C ALA A 27 -17.29 52.92 35.54
N LYS A 28 -18.13 53.69 34.85
CA LYS A 28 -19.13 53.14 33.94
C LYS A 28 -18.38 52.34 32.88
N ARG A 29 -18.10 51.07 33.17
CA ARG A 29 -17.77 50.05 32.18
C ARG A 29 -19.03 49.93 31.35
N ALA A 30 -19.10 50.71 30.27
CA ALA A 30 -19.94 50.37 29.15
C ALA A 30 -19.55 48.94 28.78
N LEU A 31 -20.44 47.99 29.09
CA LEU A 31 -20.46 46.66 28.50
C LEU A 31 -20.81 46.86 27.01
N GLU A 32 -19.90 47.46 26.25
CA GLU A 32 -19.85 47.25 24.82
C GLU A 32 -19.33 45.83 24.66
N ALA A 33 -20.27 44.88 24.68
CA ALA A 33 -20.02 43.57 24.10
C ALA A 33 -19.51 43.85 22.68
N PRO A 34 -18.29 43.43 22.32
CA PRO A 34 -17.81 43.61 20.97
C PRO A 34 -18.83 42.91 20.08
N LEU A 35 -19.54 43.69 19.27
CA LEU A 35 -20.34 43.18 18.17
C LEU A 35 -19.35 42.47 17.27
N ALA A 36 -19.17 41.16 17.47
CA ALA A 36 -18.44 40.31 16.56
C ALA A 36 -19.08 40.53 15.19
N THR A 37 -18.35 41.24 14.32
CA THR A 37 -18.85 41.58 12.99
C THR A 37 -19.11 40.26 12.26
N VAL A 38 -20.29 40.14 11.67
CA VAL A 38 -20.73 38.97 10.87
C VAL A 38 -19.69 38.52 9.83
N ALA A 39 -18.77 39.42 9.46
CA ALA A 39 -17.61 39.18 8.59
C ALA A 39 -16.62 38.10 9.09
N ASP A 40 -16.58 37.76 10.38
CA ASP A 40 -15.62 36.79 10.94
C ASP A 40 -16.20 35.38 11.13
N ARG A 41 -17.46 35.14 10.76
CA ARG A 41 -18.06 33.79 10.89
C ARG A 41 -17.54 32.86 9.80
N ASP A 42 -17.00 31.71 10.22
CA ASP A 42 -16.56 30.64 9.32
C ASP A 42 -17.74 29.71 8.99
N PHE A 43 -18.60 30.15 8.06
CA PHE A 43 -19.83 29.44 7.70
C PHE A 43 -19.58 28.00 7.21
N GLU A 44 -18.44 27.75 6.55
CA GLU A 44 -18.04 26.39 6.14
C GLU A 44 -17.81 25.48 7.35
N LEU A 45 -17.14 26.00 8.38
CA LEU A 45 -16.92 25.26 9.62
C LEU A 45 -18.26 24.99 10.33
N GLU A 46 -19.14 25.98 10.43
CA GLU A 46 -20.46 25.81 11.05
C GLU A 46 -21.30 24.74 10.34
N VAL A 47 -21.34 24.77 9.00
CA VAL A 47 -22.01 23.74 8.19
C VAL A 47 -21.36 22.37 8.39
N CYS A 48 -20.03 22.31 8.46
CA CYS A 48 -19.34 21.05 8.71
C CYS A 48 -19.66 20.50 10.10
N GLN A 49 -19.67 21.35 11.13
CA GLN A 49 -20.02 20.97 12.50
C GLN A 49 -21.46 20.47 12.61
N GLN A 50 -22.39 21.07 11.85
CA GLN A 50 -23.75 20.55 11.74
C GLN A 50 -23.75 19.13 11.15
N ARG A 51 -23.03 18.88 10.06
CA ARG A 51 -22.91 17.54 9.45
C ARG A 51 -22.24 16.53 10.38
N VAL A 52 -21.25 16.96 11.16
CA VAL A 52 -20.64 16.16 12.22
C VAL A 52 -21.70 15.77 13.25
N ALA A 53 -22.48 16.73 13.74
CA ALA A 53 -23.55 16.46 14.71
C ALA A 53 -24.62 15.51 14.15
N GLU A 54 -25.00 15.66 12.89
CA GLU A 54 -25.94 14.77 12.20
C GLU A 54 -25.42 13.33 12.11
N LEU A 55 -24.15 13.14 11.72
CA LEU A 55 -23.53 11.81 11.70
C LEU A 55 -23.37 11.21 13.09
N GLN A 56 -23.04 12.03 14.10
CA GLN A 56 -22.96 11.59 15.50
C GLN A 56 -24.33 11.12 16.02
N ALA A 57 -25.40 11.81 15.63
CA ALA A 57 -26.78 11.45 16.00
C ALA A 57 -27.29 10.21 15.23
N THR A 58 -26.77 9.94 14.04
CA THR A 58 -27.13 8.77 13.23
C THR A 58 -26.54 7.49 13.87
N PRO A 59 -27.30 6.39 14.03
CA PRO A 59 -26.80 5.15 14.61
C PRO A 59 -25.51 4.65 13.93
N ALA A 60 -24.51 4.30 14.74
CA ALA A 60 -23.27 3.74 14.22
C ALA A 60 -23.50 2.33 13.69
N LEU A 61 -22.91 2.02 12.55
CA LEU A 61 -22.75 0.66 12.08
C LEU A 61 -21.61 -0.02 12.84
N PRO A 62 -21.66 -1.35 13.03
CA PRO A 62 -20.73 -2.06 13.91
C PRO A 62 -19.30 -2.16 13.39
N GLY A 63 -19.07 -1.88 12.11
CA GLY A 63 -17.77 -2.10 11.49
C GLY A 63 -17.43 -3.59 11.33
N ALA A 64 -16.13 -3.91 11.20
CA ALA A 64 -15.62 -5.28 11.28
C ALA A 64 -14.49 -5.37 12.31
N PRO A 65 -14.81 -5.25 13.62
CA PRO A 65 -13.82 -5.06 14.67
C PRO A 65 -12.78 -6.18 14.75
N ASP A 66 -13.18 -7.43 14.51
CA ASP A 66 -12.25 -8.56 14.54
C ASP A 66 -11.28 -8.53 13.35
N TYR A 67 -11.71 -8.07 12.18
CA TYR A 67 -10.82 -7.84 11.04
C TYR A 67 -9.91 -6.65 11.31
N ASP A 68 -10.43 -5.56 11.86
CA ASP A 68 -9.64 -4.37 12.16
C ASP A 68 -8.56 -4.66 13.22
N ALA A 69 -8.86 -5.49 14.21
CA ALA A 69 -7.90 -5.96 15.22
C ALA A 69 -6.77 -6.81 14.61
N HIS A 70 -7.06 -7.59 13.56
CA HIS A 70 -6.08 -8.45 12.87
C HIS A 70 -5.63 -7.88 11.51
N ARG A 71 -5.92 -6.61 11.22
CA ARG A 71 -5.81 -6.03 9.88
C ARG A 71 -4.41 -6.14 9.30
N SER A 72 -3.40 -5.82 10.12
CA SER A 72 -1.99 -5.88 9.74
C SER A 72 -1.58 -7.30 9.38
N GLU A 73 -1.98 -8.30 10.16
CA GLU A 73 -1.69 -9.71 9.84
C GLU A 73 -2.44 -10.20 8.61
N VAL A 74 -3.71 -9.82 8.45
CA VAL A 74 -4.50 -10.21 7.26
C VAL A 74 -3.87 -9.64 6.00
N LEU A 75 -3.62 -8.33 5.95
CA LEU A 75 -3.01 -7.67 4.78
C LEU A 75 -1.53 -8.06 4.61
N GLY A 76 -0.84 -8.40 5.69
CA GLY A 76 0.53 -8.89 5.69
C GLY A 76 0.67 -10.32 5.16
N ARG A 77 -0.44 -11.06 5.04
CA ARG A 77 -0.46 -12.44 4.54
C ARG A 77 -1.19 -12.57 3.22
N ALA A 78 -2.38 -11.99 3.11
CA ALA A 78 -3.25 -12.10 1.95
C ALA A 78 -3.17 -10.82 1.09
N VAL A 79 -2.80 -10.97 -0.19
CA VAL A 79 -2.80 -9.84 -1.14
C VAL A 79 -4.25 -9.35 -1.29
N GLY A 80 -4.50 -8.06 -1.06
CA GLY A 80 -5.82 -7.44 -1.12
C GLY A 80 -5.73 -5.92 -1.19
N GLU A 81 -6.88 -5.25 -1.22
CA GLU A 81 -6.95 -3.77 -1.13
C GLU A 81 -7.24 -3.34 0.33
N PRO A 82 -6.70 -2.20 0.78
CA PRO A 82 -7.02 -1.69 2.09
C PRO A 82 -8.42 -1.08 2.04
N MET A 83 -9.34 -1.68 2.78
CA MET A 83 -10.73 -1.26 2.84
C MET A 83 -11.20 -1.23 4.29
N VAL A 84 -12.25 -0.46 4.58
CA VAL A 84 -12.96 -0.54 5.87
C VAL A 84 -14.35 -1.08 5.64
N PHE A 85 -14.85 -1.94 6.52
CA PHE A 85 -16.17 -2.57 6.38
C PHE A 85 -17.19 -1.85 7.25
N ALA A 86 -18.37 -1.59 6.69
CA ALA A 86 -19.54 -1.07 7.40
C ALA A 86 -20.12 -2.07 8.40
N ARG A 87 -20.08 -3.34 8.02
CA ARG A 87 -20.35 -4.48 8.89
C ARG A 87 -19.51 -5.66 8.45
N THR A 88 -19.19 -6.55 9.37
CA THR A 88 -18.67 -7.88 9.04
C THR A 88 -19.59 -8.58 8.02
N PRO A 89 -19.06 -9.10 6.89
CA PRO A 89 -19.77 -9.99 5.99
C PRO A 89 -20.37 -11.22 6.72
N THR A 90 -21.48 -11.79 6.25
CA THR A 90 -22.14 -12.94 6.90
C THR A 90 -21.15 -14.09 7.15
N PRO A 91 -21.25 -14.84 8.25
CA PRO A 91 -20.39 -16.02 8.48
C PRO A 91 -20.45 -17.03 7.33
N PHE A 92 -19.46 -17.93 7.26
CA PHE A 92 -19.49 -19.04 6.32
C PHE A 92 -20.74 -19.91 6.52
N ALA A 93 -21.34 -20.37 5.41
CA ALA A 93 -22.50 -21.25 5.46
C ALA A 93 -22.18 -22.57 6.18
N THR A 94 -21.00 -23.13 5.92
CA THR A 94 -20.46 -24.25 6.69
C THR A 94 -19.47 -23.73 7.73
N PRO A 95 -19.73 -23.90 9.05
CA PRO A 95 -18.79 -23.46 10.07
C PRO A 95 -17.53 -24.34 10.09
N ARG A 96 -16.40 -23.72 10.41
CA ARG A 96 -15.14 -24.44 10.65
C ARG A 96 -15.29 -25.36 11.88
N PRO A 97 -14.90 -26.64 11.80
CA PRO A 97 -14.87 -27.52 12.96
C PRO A 97 -13.94 -27.01 14.06
N GLU A 98 -14.32 -27.18 15.31
CA GLU A 98 -13.48 -26.85 16.46
C GLU A 98 -12.13 -27.60 16.40
N GLY A 99 -11.05 -26.93 16.80
CA GLY A 99 -9.69 -27.49 16.75
C GLY A 99 -9.06 -27.59 15.35
N MET A 100 -9.79 -27.33 14.27
CA MET A 100 -9.23 -27.35 12.92
C MET A 100 -8.44 -26.06 12.63
N HIS A 101 -7.19 -26.22 12.16
CA HIS A 101 -6.39 -25.07 11.73
C HIS A 101 -7.10 -24.29 10.60
N PRO A 102 -7.26 -22.96 10.70
CA PRO A 102 -8.07 -22.18 9.75
C PRO A 102 -7.63 -22.33 8.29
N GLY A 103 -6.32 -22.40 8.05
CA GLY A 103 -5.80 -22.57 6.69
C GLY A 103 -6.14 -23.92 6.03
N PHE A 104 -6.31 -25.00 6.82
CA PHE A 104 -6.69 -26.32 6.29
C PHE A 104 -8.18 -26.42 5.98
N TRP A 105 -9.00 -25.64 6.68
CA TRP A 105 -10.44 -25.61 6.49
C TRP A 105 -10.83 -25.21 5.06
N VAL A 106 -10.27 -24.12 4.54
CA VAL A 106 -10.51 -23.66 3.15
C VAL A 106 -10.10 -24.73 2.14
N GLY A 107 -8.95 -25.37 2.34
CA GLY A 107 -8.50 -26.48 1.49
C GLY A 107 -9.48 -27.66 1.49
N ARG A 108 -10.07 -27.98 2.66
CA ARG A 108 -11.08 -29.03 2.80
C ARG A 108 -12.38 -28.68 2.06
N LEU A 109 -12.86 -27.45 2.19
CA LEU A 109 -14.04 -26.97 1.44
C LEU A 109 -13.81 -27.08 -0.06
N LYS A 110 -12.66 -26.59 -0.55
CA LYS A 110 -12.26 -26.70 -1.96
C LYS A 110 -12.29 -28.15 -2.45
N SER A 111 -11.71 -29.09 -1.70
CA SER A 111 -11.68 -30.50 -2.08
C SER A 111 -13.06 -31.15 -2.04
N ARG A 112 -13.89 -30.80 -1.06
CA ARG A 112 -15.27 -31.31 -0.92
C ARG A 112 -16.16 -30.90 -2.09
N HIS A 113 -16.00 -29.68 -2.58
CA HIS A 113 -16.86 -29.07 -3.61
C HIS A 113 -16.18 -28.96 -4.98
N VAL A 114 -15.22 -29.84 -5.27
CA VAL A 114 -14.44 -29.78 -6.53
C VAL A 114 -15.32 -29.86 -7.79
N LEU A 115 -16.47 -30.56 -7.71
CA LEU A 115 -17.45 -30.69 -8.80
C LEU A 115 -18.68 -29.78 -8.63
N ASP A 116 -18.83 -29.09 -7.50
CA ASP A 116 -19.98 -28.22 -7.20
C ASP A 116 -19.50 -26.82 -6.81
N LYS A 117 -19.14 -26.03 -7.82
CA LYS A 117 -18.64 -24.67 -7.61
C LYS A 117 -19.68 -23.75 -6.98
N ALA A 118 -20.97 -23.98 -7.24
CA ALA A 118 -22.03 -23.18 -6.63
C ALA A 118 -22.08 -23.41 -5.11
N ALA A 119 -21.95 -24.65 -4.64
CA ALA A 119 -21.79 -24.93 -3.22
C ALA A 119 -20.49 -24.35 -2.65
N LEU A 120 -19.36 -24.50 -3.36
CA LEU A 120 -18.10 -23.91 -2.93
C LEU A 120 -18.23 -22.40 -2.72
N ARG A 121 -18.85 -21.68 -3.68
CA ARG A 121 -19.12 -20.24 -3.58
C ARG A 121 -19.93 -19.89 -2.34
N ARG A 122 -21.03 -20.61 -2.07
CA ARG A 122 -21.85 -20.37 -0.86
C ARG A 122 -21.05 -20.57 0.43
N ASP A 123 -20.12 -21.52 0.43
CA ASP A 123 -19.32 -21.85 1.61
C ASP A 123 -18.11 -20.94 1.82
N VAL A 124 -17.59 -20.26 0.79
CA VAL A 124 -16.35 -19.47 0.89
C VAL A 124 -16.51 -17.98 0.57
N LEU A 125 -17.60 -17.57 -0.10
CA LEU A 125 -17.87 -16.16 -0.41
C LEU A 125 -18.93 -15.59 0.55
N ARG A 126 -18.47 -14.83 1.54
CA ARG A 126 -19.32 -14.19 2.56
C ARG A 126 -19.94 -12.91 1.98
N ASP A 127 -21.26 -12.85 1.73
CA ASP A 127 -21.90 -11.75 0.97
C ASP A 127 -21.25 -11.51 -0.43
N GLY A 128 -20.68 -12.56 -1.03
CA GLY A 128 -19.92 -12.47 -2.29
C GLY A 128 -18.43 -12.09 -2.12
N TYR A 129 -17.98 -11.79 -0.89
CA TYR A 129 -16.60 -11.39 -0.59
C TYR A 129 -15.66 -12.56 -0.33
N VAL A 130 -14.43 -12.42 -0.79
CA VAL A 130 -13.28 -13.20 -0.33
C VAL A 130 -12.79 -12.62 0.99
N PHE A 131 -13.39 -13.04 2.10
CA PHE A 131 -13.18 -12.39 3.38
C PHE A 131 -13.08 -13.40 4.54
N SER A 132 -12.17 -13.14 5.46
CA SER A 132 -12.14 -13.71 6.81
C SER A 132 -11.46 -12.73 7.75
N GLU A 133 -11.93 -12.69 8.99
CA GLU A 133 -11.32 -11.95 10.09
C GLU A 133 -10.05 -12.65 10.59
N HIS A 134 -9.91 -13.96 10.34
CA HIS A 134 -8.78 -14.75 10.78
C HIS A 134 -7.63 -14.71 9.76
N PRO A 135 -6.40 -14.29 10.14
CA PRO A 135 -5.28 -14.12 9.21
C PRO A 135 -4.92 -15.36 8.37
N TYR A 136 -4.86 -16.55 9.00
CA TYR A 136 -4.53 -17.79 8.29
C TYR A 136 -5.63 -18.25 7.32
N GLU A 137 -6.89 -17.95 7.63
CA GLU A 137 -7.99 -18.28 6.74
C GLU A 137 -8.04 -17.31 5.55
N ALA A 138 -7.88 -16.01 5.80
CA ALA A 138 -7.76 -15.00 4.74
C ALA A 138 -6.63 -15.35 3.75
N PHE A 139 -5.47 -15.77 4.28
CA PHE A 139 -4.37 -16.26 3.45
C PHE A 139 -4.73 -17.50 2.64
N ALA A 140 -5.39 -18.48 3.26
CA ALA A 140 -5.80 -19.70 2.56
C ALA A 140 -6.84 -19.43 1.48
N LEU A 141 -7.77 -18.49 1.68
CA LEU A 141 -8.76 -18.09 0.66
C LEU A 141 -8.07 -17.64 -0.63
N VAL A 142 -7.11 -16.71 -0.55
CA VAL A 142 -6.41 -16.18 -1.75
C VAL A 142 -5.38 -17.14 -2.33
N ARG A 143 -4.85 -18.07 -1.53
CA ARG A 143 -3.86 -19.06 -1.98
C ARG A 143 -4.51 -20.27 -2.65
N GLU A 144 -5.60 -20.77 -2.06
CA GLU A 144 -6.21 -22.04 -2.45
C GLU A 144 -7.28 -21.87 -3.52
N LEU A 145 -7.94 -20.72 -3.56
CA LEU A 145 -9.03 -20.44 -4.50
C LEU A 145 -8.54 -19.62 -5.70
N THR A 146 -9.20 -19.84 -6.83
CA THR A 146 -9.03 -19.04 -8.06
C THR A 146 -10.41 -18.77 -8.62
N LEU A 147 -10.56 -17.75 -9.46
CA LEU A 147 -11.84 -17.46 -10.12
C LEU A 147 -12.35 -18.69 -10.88
N THR A 148 -11.48 -19.44 -11.56
CA THR A 148 -11.85 -20.68 -12.27
C THR A 148 -12.22 -21.85 -11.36
N LYS A 149 -11.80 -21.86 -10.09
CA LYS A 149 -12.30 -22.84 -9.10
C LYS A 149 -13.69 -22.48 -8.57
N LEU A 150 -14.06 -21.20 -8.64
CA LEU A 150 -15.34 -20.69 -8.13
C LEU A 150 -16.40 -20.52 -9.23
N PHE A 151 -16.00 -20.35 -10.48
CA PHE A 151 -16.90 -19.99 -11.58
C PHE A 151 -16.59 -20.80 -12.86
N ASP A 152 -17.66 -21.15 -13.59
CA ASP A 152 -17.62 -21.72 -14.94
C ASP A 152 -18.29 -20.84 -15.99
N GLU A 153 -18.98 -19.80 -15.52
CA GLU A 153 -19.67 -18.82 -16.34
C GLU A 153 -18.68 -18.11 -17.27
N GLU A 154 -19.09 -17.86 -18.51
CA GLU A 154 -18.23 -17.19 -19.51
C GLU A 154 -17.85 -15.78 -19.06
N ARG A 155 -18.76 -15.11 -18.36
CA ARG A 155 -18.58 -13.76 -17.84
C ARG A 155 -18.95 -13.69 -16.37
N ILE A 156 -18.17 -12.94 -15.62
CA ILE A 156 -18.40 -12.65 -14.19
C ILE A 156 -18.06 -11.18 -13.92
N LEU A 157 -18.58 -10.66 -12.81
CA LEU A 157 -18.29 -9.33 -12.32
C LEU A 157 -17.43 -9.40 -11.06
N LEU A 158 -16.36 -8.62 -11.02
CA LEU A 158 -15.43 -8.50 -9.91
C LEU A 158 -15.43 -7.05 -9.41
N GLN A 159 -15.90 -6.81 -8.19
CA GLN A 159 -15.77 -5.53 -7.51
C GLN A 159 -14.49 -5.53 -6.66
N ARG A 160 -13.61 -4.56 -6.92
CA ARG A 160 -12.36 -4.32 -6.20
C ARG A 160 -12.23 -2.84 -5.88
N GLY A 161 -12.23 -2.51 -4.59
CA GLY A 161 -12.39 -1.13 -4.16
C GLY A 161 -13.69 -0.54 -4.71
N ASP A 162 -13.65 0.69 -5.16
CA ASP A 162 -14.82 1.36 -5.75
C ASP A 162 -15.17 0.96 -7.19
N ARG A 163 -14.41 0.05 -7.82
CA ARG A 163 -14.57 -0.31 -9.23
C ARG A 163 -15.20 -1.69 -9.42
N ILE A 164 -16.03 -1.80 -10.45
CA ILE A 164 -16.55 -3.07 -10.96
C ILE A 164 -15.86 -3.38 -12.28
N HIS A 165 -15.31 -4.58 -12.37
CA HIS A 165 -14.64 -5.11 -13.55
C HIS A 165 -15.47 -6.24 -14.16
N GLU A 166 -15.73 -6.16 -15.45
CA GLU A 166 -16.21 -7.29 -16.23
C GLU A 166 -15.02 -8.19 -16.62
N LEU A 167 -15.16 -9.47 -16.32
CA LEU A 167 -14.16 -10.47 -16.61
C LEU A 167 -14.73 -11.53 -17.56
N GLU A 168 -13.91 -11.93 -18.53
CA GLU A 168 -14.24 -12.98 -19.50
C GLU A 168 -13.33 -14.18 -19.32
N ARG A 169 -13.94 -15.36 -19.33
CA ARG A 169 -13.25 -16.64 -19.23
C ARG A 169 -12.46 -16.90 -20.51
N HIS A 170 -11.25 -17.40 -20.38
CA HIS A 170 -10.40 -17.76 -21.52
C HIS A 170 -9.64 -19.05 -21.24
N GLY A 171 -9.08 -19.67 -22.29
CA GLY A 171 -8.36 -20.93 -22.19
C GLY A 171 -9.26 -22.14 -21.93
N ARG A 172 -8.66 -23.33 -21.84
CA ARG A 172 -9.35 -24.60 -21.55
C ARG A 172 -8.56 -25.41 -20.52
N GLY A 173 -9.26 -26.22 -19.73
CA GLY A 173 -8.64 -27.11 -18.74
C GLY A 173 -7.80 -26.37 -17.70
N ASP A 174 -6.59 -26.85 -17.49
CA ASP A 174 -5.58 -26.30 -16.56
C ASP A 174 -5.08 -24.90 -16.94
N ARG A 175 -5.19 -24.52 -18.22
CA ARG A 175 -4.86 -23.19 -18.74
C ARG A 175 -6.02 -22.21 -18.72
N SER A 176 -7.15 -22.58 -18.10
CA SER A 176 -8.28 -21.65 -18.01
C SER A 176 -8.04 -20.54 -16.99
N GLY A 177 -8.51 -19.34 -17.32
CA GLY A 177 -8.44 -18.16 -16.47
C GLY A 177 -9.57 -17.19 -16.79
N TYR A 178 -9.56 -16.04 -16.11
CA TYR A 178 -10.42 -14.91 -16.42
C TYR A 178 -9.54 -13.70 -16.77
N ARG A 179 -9.95 -12.87 -17.72
CA ARG A 179 -9.26 -11.65 -18.11
C ARG A 179 -10.15 -10.44 -18.01
N PHE A 180 -9.57 -9.28 -17.75
CA PHE A 180 -10.31 -8.02 -17.81
C PHE A 180 -10.75 -7.73 -19.24
N VAL A 181 -12.02 -7.39 -19.42
CA VAL A 181 -12.60 -7.08 -20.74
C VAL A 181 -12.31 -5.63 -21.16
N ALA A 182 -12.19 -4.72 -20.18
CA ALA A 182 -12.03 -3.29 -20.40
C ALA A 182 -11.11 -2.63 -19.36
N GLY A 183 -10.80 -1.35 -19.60
CA GLY A 183 -9.95 -0.52 -18.75
C GLY A 183 -8.45 -0.75 -18.96
N PRO A 184 -7.59 -0.14 -18.12
CA PRO A 184 -6.13 -0.18 -18.27
C PRO A 184 -5.52 -1.58 -18.26
N ARG A 185 -6.23 -2.56 -17.68
CA ARG A 185 -5.79 -3.95 -17.53
C ARG A 185 -6.39 -4.90 -18.56
N LYS A 186 -7.03 -4.37 -19.61
CA LYS A 186 -7.71 -5.18 -20.64
C LYS A 186 -6.76 -6.26 -21.18
N GLY A 187 -7.23 -7.51 -21.14
CA GLY A 187 -6.47 -8.68 -21.59
C GLY A 187 -5.54 -9.30 -20.54
N ASP A 188 -5.31 -8.64 -19.40
CA ASP A 188 -4.53 -9.23 -18.30
C ASP A 188 -5.34 -10.30 -17.57
N ASP A 189 -4.65 -11.33 -17.10
CA ASP A 189 -5.26 -12.35 -16.24
C ASP A 189 -5.68 -11.74 -14.89
N ALA A 190 -6.95 -11.90 -14.55
CA ALA A 190 -7.51 -11.53 -13.26
C ALA A 190 -7.17 -12.58 -12.20
N LYS A 191 -6.69 -12.10 -11.05
CA LYS A 191 -6.44 -12.91 -9.86
C LYS A 191 -7.46 -12.54 -8.80
N LEU A 192 -7.89 -13.55 -8.04
CA LEU A 192 -8.71 -13.38 -6.86
C LEU A 192 -7.84 -12.85 -5.72
N LEU A 193 -8.22 -11.73 -5.12
CA LEU A 193 -7.56 -11.07 -4.01
C LEU A 193 -8.45 -11.03 -2.77
N PHE A 194 -7.86 -10.78 -1.61
CA PHE A 194 -8.58 -10.58 -0.36
C PHE A 194 -9.45 -9.32 -0.45
N GLY A 195 -10.71 -9.45 -0.03
CA GLY A 195 -11.72 -8.40 -0.07
C GLY A 195 -12.34 -8.15 -1.46
N ASP A 196 -11.93 -8.88 -2.50
CA ASP A 196 -12.67 -8.90 -3.76
C ASP A 196 -14.11 -9.39 -3.51
N ARG A 197 -15.08 -8.75 -4.16
CA ARG A 197 -16.46 -9.22 -4.20
C ARG A 197 -16.81 -9.69 -5.62
N VAL A 198 -17.35 -10.89 -5.75
CA VAL A 198 -17.62 -11.51 -7.07
C VAL A 198 -19.08 -11.88 -7.21
N ALA A 199 -19.68 -11.58 -8.37
CA ALA A 199 -21.06 -11.95 -8.68
C ALA A 199 -21.23 -12.26 -10.18
N LEU A 200 -22.40 -12.80 -10.53
CA LEU A 200 -22.80 -13.06 -11.92
C LEU A 200 -23.58 -11.90 -12.53
N THR A 201 -24.15 -11.02 -11.71
CA THR A 201 -25.00 -9.90 -12.12
C THR A 201 -24.65 -8.65 -11.33
N HIS A 202 -24.95 -7.47 -11.87
CA HIS A 202 -24.73 -6.20 -11.17
C HIS A 202 -25.54 -6.11 -9.87
N ASP A 203 -26.77 -6.60 -9.86
CA ASP A 203 -27.60 -6.67 -8.66
C ASP A 203 -26.96 -7.51 -7.55
N GLY A 204 -26.21 -8.57 -7.92
CA GLY A 204 -25.42 -9.35 -6.97
C GLY A 204 -24.27 -8.58 -6.32
N LEU A 205 -23.88 -7.45 -6.90
CA LEU A 205 -22.90 -6.50 -6.34
C LEU A 205 -23.56 -5.27 -5.68
N ALA A 206 -24.90 -5.19 -5.61
CA ALA A 206 -25.57 -4.15 -4.86
C ALA A 206 -25.26 -4.25 -3.35
N GLY A 207 -25.35 -3.12 -2.63
CA GLY A 207 -25.18 -3.09 -1.17
C GLY A 207 -23.77 -3.45 -0.70
N ALA A 208 -22.74 -2.84 -1.28
CA ALA A 208 -21.36 -3.07 -0.86
C ALA A 208 -21.13 -2.73 0.63
N LEU A 209 -20.48 -3.65 1.34
CA LEU A 209 -20.19 -3.52 2.76
C LEU A 209 -18.86 -2.80 3.00
N HIS A 210 -17.91 -2.92 2.08
CA HIS A 210 -16.62 -2.26 2.19
C HIS A 210 -16.70 -0.79 1.75
N ARG A 211 -15.68 -0.01 2.11
CA ARG A 211 -15.42 1.36 1.67
C ARG A 211 -13.97 1.47 1.24
N ASP A 212 -13.75 2.04 0.06
CA ASP A 212 -12.44 2.16 -0.56
C ASP A 212 -11.68 3.37 -0.02
N VAL A 213 -10.91 3.15 1.04
CA VAL A 213 -10.05 4.18 1.66
C VAL A 213 -8.80 4.48 0.83
N ARG A 214 -8.38 3.56 -0.05
CA ARG A 214 -7.22 3.78 -0.93
C ARG A 214 -7.54 4.82 -1.99
N SER A 215 -8.66 4.66 -2.68
CA SER A 215 -9.10 5.61 -3.71
C SER A 215 -9.38 6.99 -3.10
N LEU A 216 -9.96 7.05 -1.89
CA LEU A 216 -10.10 8.31 -1.15
C LEU A 216 -8.73 8.94 -0.85
N ARG A 217 -7.76 8.17 -0.33
CA ARG A 217 -6.40 8.65 -0.04
C ARG A 217 -5.71 9.21 -1.28
N ASP A 218 -5.78 8.48 -2.38
CA ASP A 218 -5.09 8.85 -3.62
C ASP A 218 -5.67 10.15 -4.22
N ARG A 219 -6.99 10.39 -4.09
CA ARG A 219 -7.63 11.64 -4.52
C ARG A 219 -7.41 12.81 -3.57
N GLU A 220 -7.65 12.61 -2.27
CA GLU A 220 -7.67 13.69 -1.29
C GLU A 220 -6.26 14.01 -0.74
N GLY A 221 -5.30 13.11 -0.92
CA GLY A 221 -3.89 13.33 -0.62
C GLY A 221 -3.49 13.26 0.86
N PHE A 222 -4.32 12.66 1.72
CA PHE A 222 -3.95 12.37 3.11
C PHE A 222 -3.00 11.17 3.21
N GLU A 223 -2.31 11.03 4.33
CA GLU A 223 -1.38 9.93 4.60
C GLU A 223 -2.04 8.78 5.37
N ARG A 224 -2.82 9.13 6.39
CA ARG A 224 -3.46 8.20 7.32
C ARG A 224 -4.90 8.58 7.60
N ILE A 225 -5.70 7.58 7.96
CA ILE A 225 -7.09 7.73 8.39
C ILE A 225 -7.33 6.96 9.69
N THR A 226 -8.05 7.58 10.62
CA THR A 226 -8.65 6.92 11.79
C THR A 226 -10.15 7.09 11.72
N VAL A 227 -10.89 6.00 11.55
CA VAL A 227 -12.36 6.03 11.53
C VAL A 227 -12.86 6.18 12.96
N GLU A 228 -13.62 7.24 13.23
CA GLU A 228 -14.26 7.47 14.54
C GLU A 228 -15.66 6.87 14.57
N ARG A 229 -16.39 6.98 13.45
CA ARG A 229 -17.76 6.51 13.32
C ARG A 229 -18.05 6.15 11.88
N HIS A 230 -18.74 5.04 11.69
CA HIS A 230 -19.32 4.65 10.41
C HIS A 230 -20.84 4.61 10.54
N THR A 231 -21.56 5.13 9.56
CA THR A 231 -23.02 5.08 9.44
C THR A 231 -23.40 4.59 8.05
N ASP A 232 -24.71 4.42 7.81
CA ASP A 232 -25.26 4.14 6.48
C ASP A 232 -25.02 5.30 5.49
N ARG A 233 -25.00 6.54 5.98
CA ARG A 233 -24.84 7.76 5.18
C ARG A 233 -23.40 8.19 4.94
N GLY A 234 -22.45 7.76 5.77
CA GLY A 234 -21.07 8.22 5.67
C GLY A 234 -20.19 7.83 6.84
N MET A 235 -19.05 8.49 6.95
CA MET A 235 -18.07 8.28 8.01
C MET A 235 -17.63 9.61 8.62
N LEU A 236 -17.43 9.57 9.93
CA LEU A 236 -16.65 10.56 10.65
C LEU A 236 -15.26 9.95 10.87
N ALA A 237 -14.23 10.63 10.39
CA ALA A 237 -12.86 10.13 10.51
C ALA A 237 -11.88 11.29 10.76
N LYS A 238 -10.71 10.98 11.32
CA LYS A 238 -9.56 11.89 11.31
C LYS A 238 -8.66 11.55 10.13
N LEU A 239 -8.24 12.56 9.38
CA LEU A 239 -7.31 12.44 8.26
C LEU A 239 -5.99 13.13 8.62
N ARG A 240 -4.85 12.51 8.28
CA ARG A 240 -3.52 13.07 8.52
C ARG A 240 -2.94 13.72 7.27
N TYR A 241 -2.56 14.99 7.37
CA TYR A 241 -1.87 15.76 6.32
C TYR A 241 -0.59 16.39 6.90
N GLY A 242 0.60 15.94 6.47
CA GLY A 242 1.86 16.56 6.91
C GLY A 242 2.02 16.63 8.43
N GLY A 243 1.56 15.60 9.14
CA GLY A 243 1.54 15.53 10.61
C GLY A 243 0.32 16.17 11.31
N THR A 244 -0.52 16.93 10.60
CA THR A 244 -1.75 17.50 11.16
C THR A 244 -2.89 16.49 11.04
N TRP A 245 -3.56 16.18 12.16
CA TRP A 245 -4.77 15.37 12.16
C TRP A 245 -6.02 16.25 12.24
N THR A 246 -6.89 16.12 11.26
CA THR A 246 -8.10 16.93 11.16
C THR A 246 -9.32 16.03 11.01
N ARG A 247 -10.39 16.34 11.75
CA ARG A 247 -11.65 15.60 11.65
C ARG A 247 -12.36 15.95 10.34
N ALA A 248 -12.94 14.95 9.71
CA ALA A 248 -13.53 15.03 8.38
C ALA A 248 -14.87 14.31 8.34
N VAL A 249 -15.80 14.89 7.60
CA VAL A 249 -17.04 14.23 7.18
C VAL A 249 -16.82 13.65 5.80
N ILE A 250 -17.03 12.35 5.66
CA ILE A 250 -16.84 11.61 4.41
C ILE A 250 -18.19 11.00 4.02
N ALA A 251 -18.75 11.40 2.88
CA ALA A 251 -19.93 10.76 2.33
C ALA A 251 -19.57 9.39 1.76
N ALA A 252 -20.48 8.43 1.88
CA ALA A 252 -20.33 7.10 1.29
C ALA A 252 -21.46 6.82 0.29
N ASP A 253 -21.09 6.38 -0.91
CA ASP A 253 -22.01 5.84 -1.92
C ASP A 253 -21.54 4.44 -2.32
N GLY A 254 -22.18 3.43 -1.75
CA GLY A 254 -21.70 2.05 -1.82
C GLY A 254 -20.24 1.96 -1.33
N PRO A 255 -19.29 1.46 -2.15
CA PRO A 255 -17.88 1.42 -1.79
C PRO A 255 -17.15 2.78 -1.95
N ALA A 256 -17.68 3.69 -2.75
CA ALA A 256 -17.05 4.96 -3.07
C ALA A 256 -17.16 5.93 -1.88
N LEU A 257 -16.09 6.68 -1.65
CA LEU A 257 -15.98 7.66 -0.58
C LEU A 257 -15.67 9.04 -1.16
N THR A 258 -16.31 10.08 -0.62
CA THR A 258 -16.05 11.48 -1.00
C THR A 258 -15.84 12.32 0.25
N LEU A 259 -14.76 13.12 0.29
CA LEU A 259 -14.53 14.08 1.35
C LEU A 259 -15.54 15.23 1.22
N THR A 260 -16.41 15.38 2.22
CA THR A 260 -17.51 16.34 2.20
C THR A 260 -17.11 17.67 2.84
N CYS A 261 -16.41 17.62 3.98
CA CYS A 261 -15.86 18.80 4.64
C CYS A 261 -14.82 18.41 5.70
N LEU A 262 -14.00 19.39 6.08
CA LEU A 262 -13.04 19.31 7.19
C LEU A 262 -13.57 20.17 8.35
N ASP A 263 -13.70 19.57 9.52
CA ASP A 263 -14.05 20.24 10.77
C ASP A 263 -12.79 20.89 11.36
N ALA A 264 -12.35 21.94 10.69
CA ALA A 264 -11.15 22.70 10.97
C ALA A 264 -11.40 24.18 10.65
N SER A 265 -10.67 25.08 11.29
CA SER A 265 -10.73 26.53 10.98
C SER A 265 -10.28 26.83 9.54
N ARG A 266 -10.68 27.98 8.97
CA ARG A 266 -10.19 28.44 7.67
C ARG A 266 -8.66 28.44 7.56
N GLN A 267 -7.94 28.86 8.61
CA GLN A 267 -6.49 28.87 8.62
C GLN A 267 -5.92 27.44 8.53
N GLU A 268 -6.51 26.49 9.23
CA GLU A 268 -6.10 25.09 9.16
C GLU A 268 -6.44 24.45 7.82
N ARG A 269 -7.64 24.68 7.26
CA ARG A 269 -8.00 24.23 5.89
C ARG A 269 -7.02 24.77 4.84
N THR A 270 -6.60 26.02 4.98
CA THR A 270 -5.59 26.63 4.10
C THR A 270 -4.22 25.94 4.22
N ARG A 271 -3.79 25.62 5.45
CA ARG A 271 -2.54 24.86 5.68
C ARG A 271 -2.61 23.45 5.10
N ILE A 272 -3.74 22.77 5.25
CA ILE A 272 -3.98 21.44 4.67
C ILE A 272 -3.93 21.51 3.14
N ALA A 273 -4.61 22.48 2.52
CA ALA A 273 -4.58 22.66 1.07
C ALA A 273 -3.15 22.93 0.55
N ALA A 274 -2.38 23.77 1.26
CA ALA A 274 -0.98 24.01 0.95
C ALA A 274 -0.14 22.73 1.08
N GLU A 275 -0.38 21.91 2.11
CA GLU A 275 0.31 20.64 2.32
C GLU A 275 -0.03 19.61 1.24
N VAL A 276 -1.31 19.46 0.88
CA VAL A 276 -1.76 18.58 -0.20
C VAL A 276 -1.13 18.98 -1.53
N LYS A 277 -1.03 20.29 -1.81
CA LYS A 277 -0.34 20.82 -2.99
C LYS A 277 1.16 20.54 -2.94
N ARG A 278 1.81 20.79 -1.80
CA ARG A 278 3.25 20.56 -1.59
C ARG A 278 3.64 19.09 -1.82
N THR A 279 2.79 18.16 -1.39
CA THR A 279 3.04 16.71 -1.48
C THR A 279 2.52 16.08 -2.78
N ALA A 280 1.82 16.82 -3.64
CA ALA A 280 1.27 16.30 -4.89
C ALA A 280 2.33 15.70 -5.83
N PRO A 281 3.51 16.31 -6.05
CA PRO A 281 4.54 15.72 -6.91
C PRO A 281 5.03 14.35 -6.38
N LYS A 282 5.18 14.21 -5.05
CA LYS A 282 5.52 12.92 -4.42
C LYS A 282 4.44 11.88 -4.72
N ARG A 283 3.16 12.21 -4.56
CA ARG A 283 2.07 11.25 -4.84
C ARG A 283 2.03 10.80 -6.30
N GLN A 284 2.23 11.71 -7.25
CA GLN A 284 2.32 11.39 -8.67
C GLN A 284 3.51 10.49 -8.99
N ALA A 285 4.68 10.79 -8.43
CA ALA A 285 5.88 9.98 -8.57
C ALA A 285 5.64 8.54 -8.06
N LEU A 286 4.98 8.39 -6.91
CA LEU A 286 4.60 7.09 -6.36
C LEU A 286 3.56 6.35 -7.21
N ALA A 287 2.61 7.07 -7.83
CA ALA A 287 1.66 6.47 -8.77
C ALA A 287 2.38 5.95 -10.03
N ALA A 288 3.28 6.76 -10.63
CA ALA A 288 4.08 6.34 -11.78
C ALA A 288 4.99 5.14 -11.45
N LEU A 289 5.53 5.10 -10.23
CA LEU A 289 6.31 3.95 -9.74
C LEU A 289 5.46 2.69 -9.61
N ARG A 290 4.22 2.80 -9.09
CA ARG A 290 3.27 1.68 -9.04
C ARG A 290 2.92 1.17 -10.44
N ASP A 291 2.65 2.06 -11.39
CA ASP A 291 2.38 1.69 -12.78
C ASP A 291 3.57 0.94 -13.42
N ALA A 292 4.80 1.39 -13.15
CA ALA A 292 6.02 0.73 -13.63
C ALA A 292 6.20 -0.67 -13.01
N VAL A 293 5.92 -0.82 -11.72
CA VAL A 293 5.92 -2.11 -11.02
C VAL A 293 4.88 -3.07 -11.62
N ASP A 294 3.66 -2.59 -11.85
CA ASP A 294 2.58 -3.39 -12.44
C ASP A 294 2.96 -3.88 -13.84
N ALA A 295 3.54 -3.00 -14.67
CA ALA A 295 4.02 -3.36 -16.00
C ALA A 295 5.11 -4.43 -15.95
N LEU A 296 6.13 -4.26 -15.09
CA LEU A 296 7.21 -5.24 -14.92
C LEU A 296 6.69 -6.60 -14.39
N ALA A 297 5.74 -6.58 -13.47
CA ALA A 297 5.09 -7.79 -12.95
C ALA A 297 4.24 -8.52 -14.01
N GLY A 298 3.58 -7.77 -14.90
CA GLY A 298 2.84 -8.31 -16.03
C GLY A 298 3.75 -8.95 -17.09
N GLU A 299 4.91 -8.34 -17.34
CA GLU A 299 5.92 -8.83 -18.30
C GLU A 299 6.63 -10.10 -17.85
N LYS A 300 6.77 -10.32 -16.54
CA LYS A 300 7.45 -11.49 -15.96
C LYS A 300 8.88 -11.66 -16.48
N LEU A 301 9.65 -10.58 -16.48
CA LEU A 301 11.05 -10.59 -16.91
C LEU A 301 11.86 -11.71 -16.24
N PRO A 302 12.81 -12.33 -16.96
CA PRO A 302 13.52 -13.50 -16.49
C PRO A 302 14.39 -13.17 -15.27
N PHE A 303 14.50 -14.14 -14.37
CA PHE A 303 15.47 -14.04 -13.28
C PHE A 303 16.89 -14.09 -13.85
N ASP A 304 17.80 -13.26 -13.34
CA ASP A 304 19.19 -13.19 -13.78
C ASP A 304 20.04 -14.31 -13.17
N ARG A 305 19.70 -15.55 -13.51
CA ARG A 305 20.45 -16.75 -13.19
C ARG A 305 20.50 -17.67 -14.40
N PRO A 306 21.67 -18.22 -14.76
CA PRO A 306 21.77 -19.22 -15.80
C PRO A 306 20.86 -20.44 -15.55
N ARG A 307 20.38 -21.09 -16.62
CA ARG A 307 19.47 -22.23 -16.48
C ARG A 307 20.24 -23.40 -15.87
N GLY A 308 19.58 -24.18 -15.00
CA GLY A 308 20.20 -25.34 -14.36
C GLY A 308 21.10 -25.00 -13.15
N VAL A 309 21.56 -23.76 -12.99
CA VAL A 309 22.33 -23.34 -11.81
C VAL A 309 21.42 -23.26 -10.57
N LYS A 310 21.85 -23.90 -9.49
CA LYS A 310 21.07 -23.99 -8.24
C LYS A 310 21.49 -22.96 -7.20
N ASP A 311 22.77 -22.66 -7.14
CA ASP A 311 23.33 -21.68 -6.20
C ASP A 311 23.13 -20.25 -6.72
N HIS A 312 23.52 -19.30 -5.88
CA HIS A 312 23.40 -17.86 -6.12
C HIS A 312 24.71 -17.24 -6.64
N LEU A 313 25.76 -18.04 -6.88
CA LEU A 313 27.09 -17.53 -7.25
C LEU A 313 27.13 -17.03 -8.69
N SER A 314 26.22 -17.53 -9.52
CA SER A 314 26.07 -17.11 -10.92
C SER A 314 24.94 -16.09 -11.15
N ASP A 315 24.36 -15.58 -10.07
CA ASP A 315 23.34 -14.52 -10.15
C ASP A 315 23.97 -13.23 -10.72
N GLY A 316 23.28 -12.57 -11.65
CA GLY A 316 23.75 -11.31 -12.27
C GLY A 316 24.57 -11.47 -13.56
N GLN A 317 24.86 -12.70 -13.99
CA GLN A 317 25.75 -12.94 -15.14
C GLN A 317 25.08 -12.77 -16.50
N LEU A 318 23.76 -12.93 -16.60
CA LEU A 318 23.04 -12.89 -17.87
C LEU A 318 22.78 -11.47 -18.35
N ARG A 319 22.53 -10.52 -17.44
CA ARG A 319 22.20 -9.14 -17.85
C ARG A 319 23.31 -8.45 -18.67
N PRO A 320 24.60 -8.52 -18.31
CA PRO A 320 25.67 -7.96 -19.15
C PRO A 320 25.71 -8.57 -20.56
N LEU A 321 25.49 -9.89 -20.68
CA LEU A 321 25.44 -10.59 -21.97
C LEU A 321 24.20 -10.16 -22.79
N TRP A 322 23.05 -10.02 -22.13
CA TRP A 322 21.84 -9.49 -22.73
C TRP A 322 22.05 -8.06 -23.24
N GLU A 323 22.64 -7.17 -22.45
CA GLU A 323 22.89 -5.77 -22.85
C GLU A 323 23.84 -5.70 -24.05
N PHE A 324 24.88 -6.53 -24.08
CA PHE A 324 25.79 -6.65 -25.22
C PHE A 324 25.04 -7.08 -26.49
N ALA A 325 24.22 -8.13 -26.38
CA ALA A 325 23.45 -8.66 -27.50
C ALA A 325 22.41 -7.64 -28.02
N TYR A 326 21.70 -6.95 -27.11
CA TYR A 326 20.76 -5.90 -27.44
C TYR A 326 21.43 -4.77 -28.24
N LYS A 327 22.55 -4.24 -27.74
CA LYS A 327 23.30 -3.14 -28.39
C LYS A 327 23.87 -3.54 -29.76
N ARG A 328 24.16 -4.82 -29.98
CA ARG A 328 24.63 -5.38 -31.26
C ARG A 328 23.50 -5.74 -32.24
N GLY A 329 22.24 -5.58 -31.84
CA GLY A 329 21.09 -5.92 -32.67
C GLY A 329 20.82 -7.42 -32.79
N HIS A 330 21.37 -8.24 -31.90
CA HIS A 330 21.08 -9.67 -31.86
C HIS A 330 19.67 -9.93 -31.29
N LEU A 331 19.07 -11.05 -31.68
CA LEU A 331 17.77 -11.51 -31.15
C LEU A 331 17.91 -12.45 -29.95
N GLY A 332 19.12 -12.97 -29.72
CA GLY A 332 19.46 -13.85 -28.62
C GLY A 332 20.95 -13.84 -28.32
N PHE A 333 21.33 -14.52 -27.25
CA PHE A 333 22.71 -14.72 -26.81
C PHE A 333 22.85 -16.08 -26.14
N THR A 334 24.10 -16.52 -25.94
CA THR A 334 24.41 -17.80 -25.30
C THR A 334 25.25 -17.60 -24.05
N HIS A 335 25.05 -18.46 -23.05
CA HIS A 335 25.89 -18.58 -21.87
C HIS A 335 26.04 -20.07 -21.56
N GLU A 336 27.27 -20.60 -21.56
CA GLU A 336 27.52 -22.04 -21.35
C GLU A 336 26.65 -22.94 -22.24
N GLU A 337 26.63 -22.67 -23.55
CA GLU A 337 25.84 -23.39 -24.57
C GLU A 337 24.30 -23.22 -24.47
N GLU A 338 23.79 -22.62 -23.40
CA GLU A 338 22.36 -22.32 -23.24
C GLU A 338 21.95 -21.03 -23.95
N GLY A 339 20.84 -21.09 -24.69
CA GLY A 339 20.30 -19.98 -25.47
C GLY A 339 19.28 -19.12 -24.69
N TYR A 340 19.45 -17.81 -24.78
CA TYR A 340 18.60 -16.77 -24.16
C TYR A 340 18.10 -15.78 -25.21
N LEU A 341 16.93 -15.19 -24.97
CA LEU A 341 16.29 -14.26 -25.89
C LEU A 341 16.52 -12.82 -25.44
N VAL A 342 16.74 -11.92 -26.40
CA VAL A 342 16.82 -10.47 -26.14
C VAL A 342 15.43 -9.86 -26.01
N PHE A 343 14.45 -10.38 -26.75
CA PHE A 343 13.06 -9.95 -26.74
C PHE A 343 12.12 -11.08 -26.33
N ASP A 344 10.97 -10.75 -25.75
CA ASP A 344 9.91 -11.72 -25.48
C ASP A 344 9.08 -12.02 -26.74
N GLY A 345 8.06 -12.88 -26.60
CA GLY A 345 7.18 -13.25 -27.72
C GLY A 345 6.34 -12.09 -28.29
N ALA A 346 6.28 -10.96 -27.60
CA ALA A 346 5.61 -9.73 -28.05
C ALA A 346 6.60 -8.70 -28.61
N GLY A 347 7.88 -9.04 -28.76
CA GLY A 347 8.92 -8.12 -29.22
C GLY A 347 9.34 -7.07 -28.18
N ARG A 348 8.95 -7.23 -26.91
CA ARG A 348 9.37 -6.33 -25.83
C ARG A 348 10.76 -6.72 -25.34
N PRO A 349 11.60 -5.76 -24.91
CA PRO A 349 12.90 -6.08 -24.32
C PRO A 349 12.74 -7.04 -23.13
N ASN A 350 13.62 -8.03 -23.05
CA ASN A 350 13.55 -9.10 -22.04
C ASN A 350 14.80 -9.14 -21.14
N PRO A 351 15.20 -8.02 -20.50
CA PRO A 351 16.40 -7.98 -19.67
C PRO A 351 16.26 -8.90 -18.44
N PRO A 352 17.27 -9.75 -18.15
CA PRO A 352 17.34 -10.47 -16.90
C PRO A 352 17.41 -9.53 -15.69
N GLN A 353 16.74 -9.92 -14.60
CA GLN A 353 16.67 -9.14 -13.38
C GLN A 353 16.89 -9.97 -12.11
N MET A 354 17.64 -9.39 -11.18
CA MET A 354 17.65 -9.67 -9.74
C MET A 354 16.77 -8.66 -8.98
N CYS A 355 16.58 -8.88 -7.67
CA CYS A 355 15.81 -8.00 -6.80
C CYS A 355 16.20 -6.51 -6.87
N VAL A 356 17.49 -6.17 -6.73
CA VAL A 356 17.96 -4.78 -6.82
C VAL A 356 17.73 -4.21 -8.22
N SER A 357 18.12 -4.94 -9.27
CA SER A 357 17.92 -4.46 -10.64
C SER A 357 16.46 -4.26 -10.99
N PHE A 358 15.53 -5.08 -10.47
CA PHE A 358 14.10 -4.87 -10.62
C PHE A 358 13.64 -3.55 -10.00
N ILE A 359 14.12 -3.23 -8.80
CA ILE A 359 13.81 -1.97 -8.12
C ILE A 359 14.33 -0.78 -8.92
N LEU A 360 15.60 -0.81 -9.32
CA LEU A 360 16.21 0.25 -10.13
C LEU A 360 15.51 0.41 -11.48
N ASP A 361 15.15 -0.70 -12.12
CA ASP A 361 14.40 -0.72 -13.38
C ASP A 361 12.98 -0.16 -13.20
N ALA A 362 12.33 -0.35 -12.05
CA ALA A 362 11.03 0.26 -11.75
C ALA A 362 11.13 1.79 -11.67
N TYR A 363 12.14 2.32 -10.97
CA TYR A 363 12.43 3.75 -10.91
C TYR A 363 12.78 4.33 -12.29
N GLU A 364 13.68 3.67 -13.03
CA GLU A 364 14.07 4.08 -14.39
C GLU A 364 12.85 4.12 -15.31
N ARG A 365 12.05 3.06 -15.32
CA ARG A 365 10.85 2.96 -16.16
C ARG A 365 9.79 3.98 -15.79
N ALA A 366 9.57 4.24 -14.50
CA ALA A 366 8.67 5.29 -14.04
C ALA A 366 9.13 6.68 -14.54
N SER A 367 10.45 6.92 -14.57
CA SER A 367 11.03 8.16 -15.12
C SER A 367 11.04 8.24 -16.66
N GLY A 368 10.67 7.17 -17.37
CA GLY A 368 10.71 7.07 -18.84
C GLY A 368 11.99 6.47 -19.42
N THR A 369 12.94 6.03 -18.59
CA THR A 369 14.14 5.33 -19.02
C THR A 369 13.83 3.86 -19.29
N TRP A 370 13.91 3.42 -20.55
CA TRP A 370 13.70 2.02 -20.91
C TRP A 370 14.32 1.65 -22.26
N TYR A 371 14.43 0.34 -22.51
CA TYR A 371 14.90 -0.19 -23.79
C TYR A 371 13.80 -0.13 -24.86
N ALA A 372 14.16 0.23 -26.08
CA ALA A 372 13.25 0.23 -27.22
C ALA A 372 12.88 -1.21 -27.65
N PRO A 373 11.64 -1.45 -28.10
CA PRO A 373 11.16 -2.76 -28.56
C PRO A 373 11.84 -3.24 -29.86
N GLN A 374 11.56 -4.48 -30.24
CA GLN A 374 12.22 -5.18 -31.35
C GLN A 374 12.08 -4.46 -32.69
N ASP A 375 10.94 -3.82 -32.93
CA ASP A 375 10.56 -3.09 -34.15
C ASP A 375 11.15 -1.67 -34.23
N GLN A 376 11.85 -1.21 -33.19
CA GLN A 376 12.50 0.10 -33.13
C GLN A 376 14.03 -0.02 -33.15
N PRO A 377 14.77 1.07 -33.47
CA PRO A 377 16.22 1.10 -33.34
C PRO A 377 16.68 0.65 -31.95
N ARG A 378 17.78 -0.11 -31.89
CA ARG A 378 18.33 -0.65 -30.63
C ARG A 378 18.93 0.49 -29.80
N GLN A 379 18.12 1.05 -28.92
CA GLN A 379 18.52 2.15 -28.07
C GLN A 379 17.82 2.06 -26.71
N ARG A 380 18.49 2.58 -25.69
CA ARG A 380 17.87 2.83 -24.39
C ARG A 380 17.43 4.28 -24.36
N HIS A 381 16.12 4.50 -24.36
CA HIS A 381 15.54 5.82 -24.13
C HIS A 381 15.90 6.28 -22.73
N LEU A 382 16.33 7.54 -22.60
CA LEU A 382 16.67 8.15 -21.32
C LEU A 382 15.53 9.05 -20.88
N GLY A 383 15.01 8.76 -19.69
CA GLY A 383 14.07 9.58 -18.95
C GLY A 383 14.77 10.38 -17.84
N GLY A 384 14.05 10.65 -16.76
CA GLY A 384 14.57 11.46 -15.64
C GLY A 384 15.65 10.78 -14.78
N ILE A 385 15.74 9.45 -14.81
CA ILE A 385 16.69 8.67 -13.99
C ILE A 385 17.46 7.69 -14.86
N ASP A 386 18.78 7.67 -14.71
CA ASP A 386 19.65 6.61 -15.22
C ASP A 386 20.65 6.19 -14.15
N PHE A 387 20.41 5.06 -13.48
CA PHE A 387 21.31 4.61 -12.41
C PHE A 387 22.68 4.17 -12.90
N ASN A 388 22.82 3.84 -14.19
CA ASN A 388 24.14 3.56 -14.77
C ASN A 388 24.99 4.83 -14.82
N ALA A 389 24.38 5.96 -15.21
CA ALA A 389 25.05 7.27 -15.21
C ALA A 389 25.32 7.79 -13.80
N LEU A 390 24.50 7.38 -12.82
CA LEU A 390 24.68 7.72 -11.40
C LEU A 390 25.74 6.83 -10.70
N GLY A 391 26.31 5.84 -11.39
CA GLY A 391 27.45 5.07 -10.85
C GLY A 391 27.08 3.82 -10.05
N VAL A 392 25.86 3.28 -10.18
CA VAL A 392 25.53 1.97 -9.59
C VAL A 392 26.34 0.87 -10.30
N THR A 393 27.45 0.45 -9.70
CA THR A 393 28.37 -0.54 -10.29
C THR A 393 27.87 -1.98 -10.18
N ASN A 394 27.09 -2.31 -9.14
CA ASN A 394 26.55 -3.64 -8.92
C ASN A 394 25.02 -3.58 -8.72
N ARG A 395 24.27 -3.83 -9.80
CA ARG A 395 22.80 -3.86 -9.81
C ARG A 395 22.20 -5.17 -9.26
N ALA A 396 23.02 -6.13 -8.83
CA ALA A 396 22.56 -7.41 -8.28
C ALA A 396 22.71 -7.49 -6.75
N GLY A 397 23.72 -6.80 -6.20
CA GLY A 397 24.10 -6.90 -4.78
C GLY A 397 23.26 -6.02 -3.86
N VAL A 398 22.57 -6.63 -2.91
CA VAL A 398 21.75 -5.93 -1.90
C VAL A 398 22.61 -4.99 -1.03
N LEU A 399 23.76 -5.45 -0.52
CA LEU A 399 24.67 -4.58 0.24
C LEU A 399 25.36 -3.51 -0.63
N ALA A 400 25.59 -3.81 -1.90
CA ALA A 400 26.13 -2.81 -2.82
C ALA A 400 25.12 -1.68 -3.06
N PHE A 401 23.82 -1.99 -3.08
CA PHE A 401 22.78 -0.96 -3.18
C PHE A 401 22.67 -0.12 -1.91
N GLU A 402 22.81 -0.73 -0.73
CA GLU A 402 22.92 0.03 0.52
C GLU A 402 24.12 0.98 0.50
N GLN A 403 25.29 0.50 0.09
CA GLN A 403 26.50 1.32 0.00
C GLN A 403 26.32 2.48 -1.00
N PHE A 404 25.74 2.20 -2.17
CA PHE A 404 25.38 3.24 -3.14
C PHE A 404 24.46 4.30 -2.53
N ALA A 405 23.43 3.90 -1.78
CA ALA A 405 22.52 4.85 -1.14
C ALA A 405 23.21 5.71 -0.06
N ILE A 406 24.20 5.16 0.66
CA ILE A 406 25.03 5.91 1.62
C ILE A 406 25.94 6.92 0.91
N GLU A 407 26.49 6.54 -0.24
CA GLU A 407 27.37 7.41 -1.07
C GLU A 407 26.59 8.50 -1.82
N HIS A 408 25.28 8.31 -1.99
CA HIS A 408 24.37 9.24 -2.65
C HIS A 408 23.24 9.74 -1.72
N PRO A 409 23.58 10.48 -0.63
CA PRO A 409 22.60 10.97 0.33
C PRO A 409 21.63 12.01 -0.26
N GLU A 410 21.95 12.59 -1.42
CA GLU A 410 21.06 13.44 -2.21
C GLU A 410 19.92 12.66 -2.88
N LEU A 411 20.06 11.34 -3.04
CA LEU A 411 19.06 10.47 -3.66
C LEU A 411 18.29 9.64 -2.63
N PHE A 412 18.96 9.19 -1.56
CA PHE A 412 18.38 8.30 -0.57
C PHE A 412 18.74 8.72 0.86
N GLU A 413 17.82 8.43 1.78
CA GLU A 413 18.12 8.34 3.20
C GLU A 413 18.28 6.86 3.57
N ALA A 414 19.46 6.46 4.04
CA ALA A 414 19.76 5.09 4.40
C ALA A 414 19.77 4.91 5.92
N SER A 415 19.09 3.87 6.42
CA SER A 415 19.08 3.50 7.83
C SER A 415 19.06 1.98 8.00
N ARG A 416 19.54 1.49 9.15
CA ARG A 416 19.48 0.06 9.52
C ARG A 416 18.48 -0.16 10.64
N PHE A 417 17.80 -1.30 10.61
CA PHE A 417 16.92 -1.71 11.69
C PHE A 417 17.74 -2.22 12.87
N GLU A 418 17.64 -1.53 14.01
CA GLU A 418 18.31 -1.94 15.25
C GLU A 418 17.72 -3.24 15.81
N THR A 419 16.38 -3.32 15.81
CA THR A 419 15.65 -4.51 16.27
C THR A 419 15.34 -5.42 15.08
N ARG A 420 15.95 -6.60 15.07
CA ARG A 420 15.79 -7.61 14.01
C ARG A 420 14.92 -8.77 14.47
N ILE A 421 13.61 -8.67 14.22
CA ILE A 421 12.66 -9.74 14.53
C ILE A 421 12.62 -10.73 13.35
N PRO A 422 12.94 -12.01 13.55
CA PRO A 422 12.82 -13.00 12.49
C PRO A 422 11.33 -13.27 12.17
N PHE A 423 11.02 -13.52 10.91
CA PHE A 423 9.65 -13.81 10.47
C PHE A 423 9.05 -15.10 11.09
N ALA A 424 9.88 -16.00 11.63
CA ALA A 424 9.43 -17.16 12.39
C ALA A 424 8.56 -16.74 13.59
N GLU A 425 8.79 -15.54 14.14
CA GLU A 425 8.00 -14.91 15.19
C GLU A 425 6.92 -13.99 14.57
N ARG A 426 6.02 -14.58 13.79
CA ARG A 426 5.10 -13.83 12.89
C ARG A 426 4.31 -12.72 13.58
N GLU A 427 3.71 -12.99 14.73
CA GLU A 427 2.89 -12.00 15.47
C GLU A 427 3.76 -10.78 15.83
N ARG A 428 4.90 -11.01 16.51
CA ARG A 428 5.87 -9.95 16.84
C ARG A 428 6.42 -9.23 15.61
N PHE A 429 6.59 -9.94 14.50
CA PHE A 429 7.05 -9.35 13.25
C PHE A 429 6.02 -8.36 12.69
N PHE A 430 4.74 -8.73 12.66
CA PHE A 430 3.67 -7.84 12.19
C PHE A 430 3.41 -6.68 13.16
N GLU A 431 3.47 -6.92 14.47
CA GLU A 431 3.43 -5.85 15.48
C GLU A 431 4.54 -4.82 15.25
N ASN A 432 5.77 -5.29 14.97
CA ASN A 432 6.89 -4.41 14.67
C ASN A 432 6.68 -3.65 13.35
N LEU A 433 6.09 -4.25 12.32
CA LEU A 433 5.76 -3.52 11.10
C LEU A 433 4.74 -2.39 11.35
N VAL A 434 3.75 -2.61 12.21
CA VAL A 434 2.81 -1.56 12.62
C VAL A 434 3.52 -0.47 13.43
N ALA A 435 4.47 -0.83 14.31
CA ALA A 435 5.27 0.15 15.03
C ALA A 435 6.17 1.00 14.10
N GLN A 436 6.48 0.49 12.90
CA GLN A 436 7.24 1.21 11.87
C GLN A 436 6.36 1.95 10.85
N ALA A 437 5.06 2.09 11.11
CA ALA A 437 4.09 2.63 10.16
C ALA A 437 4.34 4.09 9.72
N ASP A 438 5.12 4.86 10.47
CA ASP A 438 5.56 6.22 10.10
C ASP A 438 7.02 6.26 9.59
N THR A 439 7.74 5.14 9.71
CA THR A 439 9.13 4.99 9.22
C THR A 439 9.17 4.37 7.82
N ILE A 440 8.27 3.43 7.52
CA ILE A 440 8.23 2.73 6.23
C ILE A 440 7.04 3.26 5.42
N GLU A 441 7.34 3.88 4.28
CA GLU A 441 6.37 4.51 3.39
C GLU A 441 6.36 3.86 2.00
N ALA A 442 5.32 4.15 1.21
CA ALA A 442 5.29 3.77 -0.20
C ALA A 442 6.43 4.45 -0.98
N GLY A 443 7.09 3.70 -1.84
CA GLY A 443 8.30 4.07 -2.55
C GLY A 443 9.59 3.66 -1.85
N ASP A 444 9.55 3.40 -0.54
CA ASP A 444 10.76 2.98 0.18
C ASP A 444 11.26 1.62 -0.28
N VAL A 445 12.56 1.39 -0.12
CA VAL A 445 13.18 0.09 -0.31
C VAL A 445 13.54 -0.49 1.06
N VAL A 446 13.10 -1.71 1.32
CA VAL A 446 13.44 -2.47 2.52
C VAL A 446 14.21 -3.72 2.13
N SER A 447 15.20 -4.06 2.93
CA SER A 447 16.01 -5.26 2.74
C SER A 447 15.76 -6.25 3.86
N ILE A 448 15.77 -7.53 3.51
CA ILE A 448 15.70 -8.64 4.45
C ILE A 448 16.97 -9.48 4.36
N GLN A 449 17.38 -10.05 5.49
CA GLN A 449 18.53 -10.94 5.55
C GLN A 449 18.32 -12.02 6.60
N GLY A 450 18.78 -13.23 6.29
CA GLY A 450 18.84 -14.34 7.23
C GLY A 450 19.19 -15.66 6.54
N PRO A 451 19.44 -16.71 7.34
CA PRO A 451 19.83 -18.00 6.81
C PRO A 451 18.67 -18.70 6.09
N LYS A 452 18.98 -19.36 4.98
CA LYS A 452 18.08 -20.31 4.31
C LYS A 452 18.38 -21.76 4.75
N PRO A 453 17.53 -22.74 4.38
CA PRO A 453 17.79 -24.15 4.65
C PRO A 453 19.11 -24.70 4.07
N ASP A 454 19.68 -24.02 3.08
CA ASP A 454 20.99 -24.34 2.49
C ASP A 454 22.19 -23.94 3.37
N GLY A 455 21.95 -23.32 4.53
CA GLY A 455 22.98 -22.89 5.47
C GLY A 455 23.62 -21.54 5.15
N TYR A 456 23.33 -20.94 3.99
CA TYR A 456 23.88 -19.65 3.61
C TYR A 456 22.99 -18.49 4.08
N VAL A 457 23.59 -17.32 4.30
CA VAL A 457 22.86 -16.08 4.56
C VAL A 457 22.43 -15.49 3.22
N HIS A 458 21.12 -15.38 3.02
CA HIS A 458 20.57 -14.77 1.82
C HIS A 458 20.03 -13.39 2.13
N GLN A 459 20.18 -12.49 1.17
CA GLN A 459 19.64 -11.14 1.20
C GLN A 459 18.60 -10.96 0.10
N HIS A 460 17.68 -10.02 0.29
CA HIS A 460 16.70 -9.67 -0.73
C HIS A 460 16.24 -8.23 -0.52
N ALA A 461 16.18 -7.46 -1.60
CA ALA A 461 15.64 -6.10 -1.59
C ALA A 461 14.18 -6.11 -2.08
N ILE A 462 13.35 -5.28 -1.46
CA ILE A 462 11.91 -5.22 -1.65
C ILE A 462 11.52 -3.76 -1.80
N LEU A 463 10.76 -3.42 -2.84
CA LEU A 463 10.14 -2.11 -2.98
C LEU A 463 8.78 -2.10 -2.30
N VAL A 464 8.53 -1.13 -1.44
CA VAL A 464 7.21 -0.91 -0.83
C VAL A 464 6.32 -0.21 -1.86
N ALA A 465 5.42 -0.96 -2.49
CA ALA A 465 4.55 -0.41 -3.53
C ALA A 465 3.41 0.42 -2.95
N ASP A 466 2.89 0.03 -1.78
CA ASP A 466 1.82 0.76 -1.10
C ASP A 466 1.74 0.46 0.41
N THR A 467 1.15 1.37 1.16
CA THR A 467 0.88 1.27 2.61
C THR A 467 -0.62 1.33 2.88
N ASP A 468 -1.08 0.67 3.94
CA ASP A 468 -2.49 0.69 4.33
C ASP A 468 -2.80 2.01 5.04
N PRO A 469 -3.70 2.88 4.54
CA PRO A 469 -3.96 4.18 5.18
C PRO A 469 -4.48 4.08 6.63
N VAL A 470 -5.05 2.94 7.02
CA VAL A 470 -5.61 2.75 8.36
C VAL A 470 -4.50 2.41 9.36
N SER A 471 -3.77 1.31 9.15
CA SER A 471 -2.68 0.86 10.05
C SER A 471 -1.32 1.50 9.75
N GLY A 472 -1.13 2.03 8.54
CA GLY A 472 0.13 2.54 7.97
C GLY A 472 1.13 1.46 7.63
N MET A 473 0.80 0.19 7.85
CA MET A 473 1.68 -0.92 7.53
C MET A 473 1.91 -0.99 6.01
N ALA A 474 3.17 -1.14 5.61
CA ALA A 474 3.52 -1.58 4.25
C ALA A 474 2.90 -2.94 3.97
N TYR A 475 1.89 -3.02 3.09
CA TYR A 475 1.17 -4.26 2.82
C TYR A 475 1.37 -4.78 1.39
N SER A 476 1.58 -3.86 0.43
CA SER A 476 1.83 -4.17 -0.96
C SER A 476 3.32 -4.04 -1.24
N LEU A 477 3.95 -5.17 -1.55
CA LEU A 477 5.40 -5.27 -1.75
C LEU A 477 5.69 -5.74 -3.16
N ALA A 478 6.68 -5.15 -3.80
CA ALA A 478 7.13 -5.54 -5.12
C ALA A 478 8.53 -6.15 -5.05
N ASP A 479 8.69 -7.34 -5.63
CA ASP A 479 9.95 -8.06 -5.57
C ASP A 479 10.23 -8.93 -6.80
N GLN A 480 11.47 -9.40 -6.89
CA GLN A 480 11.93 -10.29 -7.96
C GLN A 480 12.80 -11.41 -7.37
N MET A 481 12.16 -12.53 -7.00
CA MET A 481 12.84 -13.77 -6.57
C MET A 481 12.96 -14.81 -7.68
N LYS A 482 12.07 -14.77 -8.68
CA LYS A 482 12.01 -15.74 -9.80
C LYS A 482 11.40 -15.10 -11.05
N TRP A 483 10.34 -14.32 -10.86
CA TRP A 483 9.88 -13.31 -11.80
C TRP A 483 9.27 -12.16 -11.00
N PRO A 484 9.19 -10.94 -11.56
CA PRO A 484 8.67 -9.78 -10.86
C PRO A 484 7.22 -10.00 -10.43
N ARG A 485 6.88 -9.63 -9.20
CA ARG A 485 5.53 -9.75 -8.66
C ARG A 485 5.25 -8.70 -7.60
N ILE A 486 3.97 -8.41 -7.43
CA ILE A 486 3.44 -7.87 -6.18
C ILE A 486 3.10 -9.03 -5.24
N ARG A 487 3.56 -8.96 -4.00
CA ARG A 487 3.44 -9.97 -2.94
C ARG A 487 3.15 -9.30 -1.60
N THR A 488 2.82 -10.13 -0.62
CA THR A 488 2.74 -9.77 0.80
C THR A 488 4.02 -10.16 1.54
N TRP A 489 4.16 -9.73 2.79
CA TRP A 489 5.24 -10.18 3.68
C TRP A 489 5.27 -11.69 3.82
N GLU A 490 4.14 -12.37 4.05
CA GLU A 490 4.11 -13.84 4.10
C GLU A 490 4.58 -14.45 2.77
N GLY A 491 4.16 -13.85 1.64
CA GLY A 491 4.59 -14.31 0.32
C GLY A 491 6.12 -14.29 0.14
N ILE A 492 6.80 -13.28 0.64
CA ILE A 492 8.27 -13.12 0.49
C ILE A 492 9.03 -13.88 1.59
N MET A 493 8.56 -13.79 2.84
CA MET A 493 9.32 -14.23 4.01
C MET A 493 9.15 -15.73 4.32
N ALA A 494 8.03 -16.36 3.93
CA ALA A 494 7.75 -17.75 4.27
C ALA A 494 8.78 -18.75 3.72
N GLU A 495 9.47 -18.42 2.62
CA GLU A 495 10.53 -19.27 2.06
C GLU A 495 11.78 -19.34 2.94
N ALA A 496 11.97 -18.37 3.83
CA ALA A 496 13.12 -18.28 4.72
C ALA A 496 12.72 -17.55 6.02
N PRO A 497 11.97 -18.20 6.93
CA PRO A 497 11.37 -17.55 8.09
C PRO A 497 12.39 -17.04 9.12
N ARG A 498 13.67 -17.45 9.02
CA ARG A 498 14.74 -16.88 9.85
C ARG A 498 15.23 -15.52 9.38
N ARG A 499 14.71 -15.00 8.26
CA ARG A 499 15.00 -13.65 7.79
C ARG A 499 14.32 -12.61 8.67
N ALA A 500 15.02 -11.50 8.85
CA ALA A 500 14.53 -10.29 9.50
C ALA A 500 14.83 -9.08 8.59
N LEU A 501 14.18 -7.95 8.86
CA LEU A 501 14.55 -6.68 8.24
C LEU A 501 16.02 -6.34 8.55
N LEU A 502 16.72 -5.75 7.58
CA LEU A 502 18.14 -5.40 7.64
C LEU A 502 18.35 -3.89 7.55
N TYR A 503 17.99 -3.30 6.42
CA TYR A 503 18.09 -1.87 6.17
C TYR A 503 16.84 -1.34 5.46
N HIS A 504 16.69 -0.03 5.50
CA HIS A 504 15.65 0.74 4.86
C HIS A 504 16.26 1.94 4.13
N LEU A 505 15.85 2.14 2.88
CA LEU A 505 16.23 3.28 2.04
C LEU A 505 14.97 4.05 1.68
N ARG A 506 14.95 5.34 2.02
CA ARG A 506 13.85 6.24 1.66
C ARG A 506 14.29 7.14 0.51
N PRO A 507 13.59 7.14 -0.64
CA PRO A 507 13.92 8.04 -1.74
C PRO A 507 13.71 9.49 -1.31
N LYS A 508 14.70 10.34 -1.55
CA LYS A 508 14.59 11.78 -1.30
C LYS A 508 13.68 12.46 -2.33
N PRO A 509 13.09 13.63 -2.01
CA PRO A 509 12.24 14.36 -2.96
C PRO A 509 12.91 14.59 -4.32
N GLU A 510 14.22 14.83 -4.34
CA GLU A 510 15.03 15.06 -5.55
C GLU A 510 14.99 13.87 -6.52
N LEU A 511 14.94 12.63 -6.01
CA LEU A 511 14.79 11.43 -6.82
C LEU A 511 13.34 11.28 -7.31
N LEU A 512 12.36 11.47 -6.42
CA LEU A 512 10.94 11.32 -6.75
C LEU A 512 10.47 12.35 -7.79
N LEU A 513 10.97 13.58 -7.73
CA LEU A 513 10.66 14.62 -8.71
C LEU A 513 11.11 14.24 -10.13
N ARG A 514 12.11 13.37 -10.28
CA ARG A 514 12.55 12.85 -11.59
C ARG A 514 11.60 11.81 -12.17
N LEU A 515 10.64 11.30 -11.38
CA LEU A 515 9.60 10.37 -11.84
C LEU A 515 8.35 11.09 -12.36
N ALA A 516 8.07 12.30 -11.86
CA ALA A 516 6.86 13.03 -12.21
C ALA A 516 6.99 13.60 -13.64
N LYS A 517 6.12 13.16 -14.55
CA LYS A 517 6.13 13.60 -15.96
C LYS A 517 5.50 14.99 -16.18
N GLU A 518 4.62 15.44 -15.28
CA GLU A 518 3.88 16.71 -15.38
C GLU A 518 3.55 17.28 -13.99
N ALA A 519 3.40 18.61 -13.88
CA ALA A 519 2.98 19.28 -12.64
C ALA A 519 1.46 19.06 -12.38
N PRO A 520 1.04 18.73 -11.15
CA PRO A 520 -0.36 18.42 -10.85
C PRO A 520 -1.29 19.64 -10.90
N GLU A 521 -2.54 19.42 -11.32
CA GLU A 521 -3.68 20.27 -10.95
C GLU A 521 -4.11 19.97 -9.50
N ALA A 522 -4.51 21.00 -8.75
CA ALA A 522 -4.93 20.84 -7.36
C ALA A 522 -6.32 20.16 -7.27
N PRO A 523 -6.61 19.34 -6.23
CA PRO A 523 -7.91 18.70 -6.09
C PRO A 523 -9.04 19.73 -5.97
N GLU A 524 -10.10 19.53 -6.75
CA GLU A 524 -11.23 20.46 -6.89
C GLU A 524 -11.96 20.74 -5.56
N ALA A 525 -12.05 19.73 -4.67
CA ALA A 525 -12.69 19.84 -3.35
C ALA A 525 -11.99 20.81 -2.39
N LEU A 526 -10.69 21.08 -2.58
CA LEU A 526 -9.95 22.06 -1.79
C LEU A 526 -9.89 23.44 -2.49
N ALA A 527 -10.18 23.50 -3.79
CA ALA A 527 -10.12 24.70 -4.60
C ALA A 527 -11.36 25.61 -4.44
N THR A 528 -12.50 25.07 -4.01
CA THR A 528 -13.74 25.84 -3.83
C THR A 528 -13.73 26.80 -2.65
N THR A 529 -12.71 26.76 -1.78
CA THR A 529 -12.56 27.64 -0.60
C THR A 529 -12.09 29.07 -0.92
N SER A 530 -11.94 29.42 -2.20
CA SER A 530 -11.33 30.69 -2.65
C SER A 530 -12.28 31.64 -3.41
N ARG A 531 -13.61 31.44 -3.36
CA ARG A 531 -14.58 32.36 -4.01
C ARG A 531 -15.55 32.99 -3.04
#